data_AF-A0A3C0TBE7-F1
#
_entry.id   AF-A0A3C0TBE7-F1
#
_cell.length_a   1.000
_cell.length_b   1.000
_cell.length_c   1.000
_cell.angle_alpha   90.00
_cell.angle_beta   90.00
_cell.angle_gamma   90.00
#
_symmetry.space_group_name_H-M   'P 1'
#
loop_
_entity.id
_entity.type
_entity.pdbx_description
1 polymer ?
#
loop_
_entity_poly.entity_id
_entity_poly.type
_entity_poly.pdbx_seq_one_letter_code
_entity_poly.pdbx_strand_id
1 'polypeptide(L)'
;MANSASSSAPLLTADGTPLKVGLQRSLRRSKLKAVGLVFPPLLFLIVLFIVPIGDLLTRSIDDTRINYQLPLTFALIDTWDKKTLPDESLYEAVFRDLSSINKFLIKDNFGTVVDPKDPAWAVSIPRKGPYQDAILEIAPDWRSPANWLPLRAVAVKASQATGAAIDLRKAKIKAEFTICKDLTPLKNASCSNLYRELLKWDGNSEPAEDLFKALFKDLSYAAKYLIGKSSTRMNYEKPGFKSLLKKSGRKFKKVEEGPYKEALIKADKRWGDIEFWKALITMQDPNTSVYYLNSLDRKWDADHEIVMQPEERRVYVMLWERTFWLSLIVTIGCLMLAYPVAHLLATLPLRYSNLLMICVLMPFWTSLLVRIVAWMVMLRSEGVVNDTLVAFGWPDESRLQLMYNFTGTVIVMIQILLPFMILPIYSVMKTIPPSYMRAAQNLGAPPS
;
A
#
# COMPACT_ATOMS: atom_id res chain seq x y z
N MET A 1 -69.45 9.49 -39.07
CA MET A 1 -68.52 10.58 -38.69
C MET A 1 -68.83 11.00 -37.26
N ALA A 2 -67.87 10.87 -36.34
CA ALA A 2 -67.55 11.81 -35.25
C ALA A 2 -66.72 11.07 -34.18
N ASN A 3 -65.38 11.28 -34.21
CA ASN A 3 -64.42 10.83 -33.21
C ASN A 3 -64.57 11.65 -31.92
N SER A 4 -64.79 11.00 -30.78
CA SER A 4 -64.64 11.62 -29.46
C SER A 4 -63.18 11.48 -28.99
N ALA A 5 -62.33 12.40 -29.43
CA ALA A 5 -60.99 12.55 -28.87
C ALA A 5 -61.10 13.24 -27.49
N SER A 6 -60.96 12.47 -26.41
CA SER A 6 -60.80 13.02 -25.06
C SER A 6 -59.43 13.73 -24.99
N SER A 7 -59.44 15.06 -25.12
CA SER A 7 -58.25 15.88 -24.91
C SER A 7 -57.82 15.78 -23.44
N SER A 8 -56.71 15.11 -23.16
CA SER A 8 -56.06 15.12 -21.85
C SER A 8 -55.48 16.52 -21.58
N ALA A 9 -56.31 17.43 -21.08
CA ALA A 9 -55.86 18.76 -20.67
C ALA A 9 -54.81 18.60 -19.54
N PRO A 10 -53.63 19.26 -19.64
CA PRO A 10 -52.60 19.12 -18.63
C PRO A 10 -53.10 19.70 -17.31
N LEU A 11 -53.03 18.91 -16.23
CA LEU A 11 -53.31 19.39 -14.88
C LEU A 11 -52.34 20.53 -14.55
N LEU A 12 -52.86 21.71 -14.23
CA LEU A 12 -52.11 22.93 -13.92
C LEU A 12 -52.05 23.16 -12.41
N THR A 13 -50.98 23.79 -11.93
CA THR A 13 -50.91 24.32 -10.55
C THR A 13 -51.75 25.61 -10.43
N ALA A 14 -51.97 26.10 -9.21
CA ALA A 14 -52.72 27.34 -8.94
C ALA A 14 -52.21 28.57 -9.73
N ASP A 15 -50.93 28.55 -10.12
CA ASP A 15 -50.27 29.62 -10.89
C ASP A 15 -50.28 29.39 -12.42
N GLY A 16 -51.07 28.44 -12.92
CA GLY A 16 -51.22 28.16 -14.36
C GLY A 16 -50.06 27.40 -15.01
N THR A 17 -49.08 26.90 -14.23
CA THR A 17 -47.97 26.11 -14.77
C THR A 17 -48.33 24.61 -14.83
N PRO A 18 -47.90 23.86 -15.86
CA PRO A 18 -48.11 22.41 -15.90
C PRO A 18 -47.55 21.71 -14.66
N LEU A 19 -48.37 20.90 -13.99
CA LEU A 19 -48.05 20.22 -12.72
C LEU A 19 -46.73 19.45 -12.79
N LYS A 20 -46.42 18.84 -13.94
CA LYS A 20 -45.17 18.13 -14.19
C LYS A 20 -43.93 19.03 -14.05
N VAL A 21 -44.01 20.28 -14.52
CA VAL A 21 -42.92 21.26 -14.47
C VAL A 21 -42.75 21.80 -13.04
N GLY A 22 -43.86 22.11 -12.35
CA GLY A 22 -43.85 22.52 -10.95
C GLY A 22 -43.29 21.43 -10.01
N LEU A 23 -43.70 20.18 -10.22
CA LEU A 23 -43.21 19.01 -9.48
C LEU A 23 -41.70 18.80 -9.72
N GLN A 24 -41.23 18.87 -10.97
CA GLN A 24 -39.80 18.75 -11.29
C GLN A 24 -38.96 19.86 -10.63
N ARG A 25 -39.46 21.10 -10.59
CA ARG A 25 -38.77 22.22 -9.93
C ARG A 25 -38.69 22.03 -8.41
N SER A 26 -39.77 21.56 -7.79
CA SER A 26 -39.81 21.24 -6.36
C SER A 26 -38.90 20.06 -6.01
N LEU A 27 -38.96 18.98 -6.78
CA LEU A 27 -38.09 17.81 -6.64
C LEU A 27 -36.61 18.18 -6.82
N ARG A 28 -36.26 19.06 -7.77
CA ARG A 28 -34.88 19.51 -7.96
C ARG A 28 -34.35 20.27 -6.74
N ARG A 29 -35.17 21.14 -6.13
CA ARG A 29 -34.81 21.84 -4.88
C ARG A 29 -34.64 20.87 -3.71
N SER A 30 -35.53 19.88 -3.58
CA SER A 30 -35.43 18.85 -2.55
C SER A 30 -34.18 17.96 -2.74
N LYS A 31 -33.91 17.51 -3.97
CA LYS A 31 -32.70 16.76 -4.32
C LYS A 31 -31.41 17.55 -4.04
N LEU A 32 -31.36 18.83 -4.41
CA LEU A 32 -30.21 19.69 -4.10
C LEU A 32 -29.97 19.85 -2.59
N LYS A 33 -31.04 20.00 -1.80
CA LYS A 33 -30.92 20.02 -0.32
C LYS A 33 -30.43 18.68 0.24
N ALA A 34 -30.98 17.56 -0.24
CA ALA A 34 -30.55 16.23 0.17
C ALA A 34 -29.08 15.97 -0.20
N VAL A 35 -28.67 16.31 -1.42
CA VAL A 35 -27.26 16.23 -1.85
C VAL A 35 -26.38 17.13 -1.00
N GLY A 36 -26.80 18.36 -0.71
CA GLY A 36 -26.07 19.27 0.17
C GLY A 36 -25.91 18.75 1.60
N LEU A 37 -26.86 17.97 2.12
CA LEU A 37 -26.78 17.35 3.44
C LEU A 37 -25.82 16.15 3.47
N VAL A 38 -25.76 15.38 2.38
CA VAL A 38 -24.91 14.18 2.26
C VAL A 38 -23.48 14.51 1.78
N PHE A 39 -23.30 15.64 1.12
CA PHE A 39 -22.01 16.02 0.54
C PHE A 39 -20.89 16.17 1.58
N PRO A 40 -21.06 16.85 2.73
CA PRO A 40 -20.00 16.96 3.74
C PRO A 40 -19.50 15.60 4.29
N PRO A 41 -20.37 14.66 4.74
CA PRO A 41 -19.88 13.36 5.19
C PRO A 41 -19.30 12.51 4.05
N LEU A 42 -19.82 12.63 2.82
CA LEU A 42 -19.24 11.96 1.66
C LEU A 42 -17.83 12.49 1.35
N LEU A 43 -17.66 13.81 1.34
CA LEU A 43 -16.37 14.45 1.12
C LEU A 43 -15.37 14.05 2.22
N PHE A 44 -15.81 14.04 3.48
CA PHE A 44 -15.02 13.57 4.60
C PHE A 44 -14.54 12.13 4.40
N LEU A 45 -15.43 11.23 3.95
CA LEU A 45 -15.10 9.83 3.65
C LEU A 45 -14.06 9.74 2.52
N ILE A 46 -14.27 10.49 1.42
CA ILE A 46 -13.34 10.51 0.29
C ILE A 46 -11.95 10.97 0.74
N VAL A 47 -11.87 12.06 1.50
CA VAL A 47 -10.60 12.69 1.89
C VAL A 47 -9.84 11.85 2.93
N LEU A 48 -10.52 11.24 3.89
CA LEU A 48 -9.86 10.51 4.97
C LEU A 48 -9.68 9.02 4.72
N PHE A 49 -10.52 8.41 3.89
CA PHE A 49 -10.43 6.98 3.62
C PHE A 49 -10.03 6.71 2.18
N ILE A 50 -10.77 7.21 1.18
CA ILE A 50 -10.52 6.83 -0.22
C ILE A 50 -9.17 7.35 -0.73
N VAL A 51 -8.86 8.62 -0.51
CA VAL A 51 -7.60 9.23 -0.98
C VAL A 51 -6.37 8.58 -0.31
N PRO A 52 -6.31 8.41 1.03
CA PRO A 52 -5.18 7.75 1.67
C PRO A 52 -5.05 6.27 1.29
N ILE A 53 -6.17 5.54 1.12
CA ILE A 53 -6.13 4.16 0.63
C ILE A 53 -5.58 4.12 -0.80
N GLY A 54 -6.03 5.03 -1.67
CA GLY A 54 -5.51 5.17 -3.03
C GLY A 54 -4.00 5.43 -3.05
N ASP A 55 -3.52 6.40 -2.26
CA ASP A 55 -2.09 6.71 -2.14
C ASP A 55 -1.29 5.53 -1.57
N LEU A 56 -1.83 4.80 -0.59
CA LEU A 56 -1.19 3.58 -0.07
C LEU A 56 -1.11 2.47 -1.13
N LEU A 57 -2.15 2.29 -1.95
CA LEU A 57 -2.15 1.31 -3.04
C LEU A 57 -1.16 1.69 -4.14
N THR A 58 -1.07 2.95 -4.55
CA THR A 58 -0.09 3.39 -5.56
C THR A 58 1.34 3.28 -5.04
N ARG A 59 1.59 3.59 -3.76
CA ARG A 59 2.91 3.40 -3.14
C ARG A 59 3.32 1.92 -3.05
N SER A 60 2.37 1.01 -3.10
CA SER A 60 2.64 -0.43 -3.13
C SER A 60 3.15 -0.88 -4.51
N ILE A 61 2.92 -0.10 -5.57
CA ILE A 61 3.33 -0.41 -6.96
C ILE A 61 4.63 0.32 -7.34
N ASP A 62 5.01 1.36 -6.59
CA ASP A 62 6.19 2.20 -6.85
C ASP A 62 7.51 1.48 -6.48
N ASP A 63 8.32 1.15 -7.49
CA ASP A 63 9.67 0.57 -7.38
C ASP A 63 10.78 1.50 -7.91
N THR A 64 10.47 2.78 -8.14
CA THR A 64 11.36 3.76 -8.77
C THR A 64 12.74 3.89 -8.12
N ARG A 65 12.87 3.55 -6.83
CA ARG A 65 14.15 3.66 -6.09
C ARG A 65 15.22 2.71 -6.60
N ILE A 66 14.86 1.53 -7.11
CA ILE A 66 15.84 0.60 -7.67
C ILE A 66 16.34 1.15 -9.01
N ASN A 67 15.46 1.71 -9.83
CA ASN A 67 15.83 2.36 -11.09
C ASN A 67 16.80 3.52 -10.90
N TYR A 68 16.63 4.34 -9.85
CA TYR A 68 17.64 5.35 -9.51
C TYR A 68 18.94 4.77 -8.94
N GLN A 69 18.89 3.56 -8.40
CA GLN A 69 20.07 2.90 -7.85
C GLN A 69 20.90 2.23 -8.95
N LEU A 70 20.24 1.60 -9.92
CA LEU A 70 20.81 0.79 -11.01
C LEU A 70 20.43 1.31 -12.42
N PRO A 71 20.53 2.62 -12.70
CA PRO A 71 20.05 3.18 -13.97
C PRO A 71 20.83 2.65 -15.17
N LEU A 72 22.16 2.58 -15.10
CA LEU A 72 22.99 2.11 -16.20
C LEU A 72 22.80 0.61 -16.45
N THR A 73 22.69 -0.17 -15.38
CA THR A 73 22.40 -1.60 -15.44
C THR A 73 21.07 -1.84 -16.15
N PHE A 74 20.01 -1.14 -15.76
CA PHE A 74 18.68 -1.33 -16.35
C PHE A 74 18.56 -0.80 -17.78
N ALA A 75 19.43 0.12 -18.20
CA ALA A 75 19.52 0.53 -19.60
C ALA A 75 20.18 -0.54 -20.50
N LEU A 76 21.01 -1.42 -19.93
CA LEU A 76 21.76 -2.45 -20.65
C LEU A 76 21.21 -3.86 -20.46
N ILE A 77 20.38 -4.11 -19.43
CA ILE A 77 19.97 -5.46 -19.03
C ILE A 77 19.20 -6.22 -20.12
N ASP A 78 18.49 -5.53 -21.01
CA ASP A 78 17.75 -6.15 -22.12
C ASP A 78 18.64 -6.66 -23.24
N THR A 79 19.91 -6.22 -23.30
CA THR A 79 20.88 -6.71 -24.30
C THR A 79 21.41 -8.11 -23.97
N TRP A 80 21.19 -8.58 -22.74
CA TRP A 80 21.68 -9.86 -22.25
C TRP A 80 20.75 -11.03 -22.62
N ASP A 81 21.34 -12.19 -22.94
CA ASP A 81 20.64 -13.40 -23.40
C ASP A 81 19.80 -14.11 -22.33
N LYS A 82 19.94 -13.74 -21.05
CA LYS A 82 19.26 -14.31 -19.87
C LYS A 82 19.54 -15.79 -19.60
N LYS A 83 20.42 -16.42 -20.39
CA LYS A 83 20.72 -17.86 -20.36
C LYS A 83 22.09 -18.15 -19.76
N THR A 84 23.05 -17.27 -20.01
CA THR A 84 24.42 -17.38 -19.52
C THR A 84 24.75 -16.25 -18.56
N LEU A 85 25.91 -16.29 -17.89
CA LEU A 85 26.32 -15.13 -17.10
C LEU A 85 26.54 -13.92 -18.03
N PRO A 86 26.17 -12.70 -17.61
CA PRO A 86 26.32 -11.52 -18.44
C PRO A 86 27.76 -11.27 -18.93
N ASP A 87 27.83 -10.43 -19.95
CA ASP A 87 29.08 -9.94 -20.50
C ASP A 87 29.73 -8.88 -19.59
N GLU A 88 30.97 -8.51 -19.92
CA GLU A 88 31.77 -7.60 -19.12
C GLU A 88 31.10 -6.23 -18.94
N SER A 89 30.40 -5.73 -19.96
CA SER A 89 29.69 -4.45 -19.91
C SER A 89 28.58 -4.41 -18.86
N LEU A 90 27.80 -5.50 -18.69
CA LEU A 90 26.75 -5.49 -17.67
C LEU A 90 27.34 -5.58 -16.24
N TYR A 91 28.46 -6.30 -16.06
CA TYR A 91 29.19 -6.30 -14.78
C TYR A 91 29.76 -4.92 -14.47
N GLU A 92 30.31 -4.23 -15.47
CA GLU A 92 30.78 -2.85 -15.36
C GLU A 92 29.64 -1.89 -14.98
N ALA A 93 28.47 -2.02 -15.63
CA ALA A 93 27.30 -1.20 -15.34
C ALA A 93 26.86 -1.32 -13.88
N VAL A 94 26.72 -2.55 -13.38
CA VAL A 94 26.38 -2.83 -11.98
C VAL A 94 27.45 -2.29 -11.04
N PHE A 95 28.73 -2.44 -11.38
CA PHE A 95 29.81 -1.90 -10.57
C PHE A 95 29.72 -0.38 -10.46
N ARG A 96 29.56 0.33 -11.59
CA ARG A 96 29.46 1.79 -11.64
C ARG A 96 28.24 2.29 -10.88
N ASP A 97 27.08 1.68 -11.08
CA ASP A 97 25.85 2.02 -10.36
C ASP A 97 25.96 1.86 -8.84
N LEU A 98 26.68 0.83 -8.37
CA LEU A 98 26.82 0.53 -6.94
C LEU A 98 27.97 1.27 -6.25
N SER A 99 29.02 1.63 -6.99
CA SER A 99 30.26 2.20 -6.43
C SER A 99 30.34 3.73 -6.58
N SER A 100 29.68 4.29 -7.59
CA SER A 100 29.77 5.70 -7.95
C SER A 100 28.55 6.52 -7.52
N ILE A 101 28.76 7.83 -7.35
CA ILE A 101 27.69 8.81 -7.17
C ILE A 101 27.33 9.51 -8.49
N ASN A 102 28.03 9.23 -9.59
CA ASN A 102 27.91 9.94 -10.87
C ASN A 102 26.48 9.97 -11.37
N LYS A 103 25.70 8.92 -11.09
CA LYS A 103 24.26 8.91 -11.38
C LYS A 103 23.55 10.17 -10.88
N PHE A 104 23.84 10.70 -9.69
CA PHE A 104 23.17 11.92 -9.22
C PHE A 104 23.60 13.21 -9.94
N LEU A 105 24.68 13.16 -10.70
CA LEU A 105 25.26 14.30 -11.42
C LEU A 105 24.96 14.26 -12.92
N ILE A 106 24.79 13.06 -13.48
CA ILE A 106 24.42 12.82 -14.88
C ILE A 106 22.94 13.19 -15.07
N LYS A 107 22.65 13.96 -16.12
CA LYS A 107 21.28 14.35 -16.48
C LYS A 107 20.53 13.17 -17.08
N ASP A 108 19.21 13.17 -16.91
CA ASP A 108 18.29 12.19 -17.54
C ASP A 108 18.66 10.71 -17.28
N ASN A 109 19.20 10.45 -16.09
CA ASN A 109 19.72 9.17 -15.64
C ASN A 109 18.63 8.18 -15.16
N PHE A 110 17.42 8.20 -15.72
CA PHE A 110 16.32 7.37 -15.24
C PHE A 110 15.52 6.70 -16.37
N GLY A 111 15.22 5.41 -16.18
CA GLY A 111 14.39 4.63 -17.11
C GLY A 111 15.01 4.54 -18.49
N THR A 112 14.22 4.78 -19.53
CA THR A 112 14.64 4.66 -20.93
C THR A 112 15.44 5.85 -21.45
N VAL A 113 15.62 6.91 -20.65
CA VAL A 113 16.32 8.14 -21.06
C VAL A 113 17.81 8.10 -20.73
N VAL A 114 18.26 7.09 -19.97
CA VAL A 114 19.67 6.87 -19.65
C VAL A 114 20.48 6.68 -20.92
N ASP A 115 21.51 7.50 -21.15
CA ASP A 115 22.53 7.24 -22.16
C ASP A 115 23.63 6.34 -21.58
N PRO A 116 23.75 5.08 -22.00
CA PRO A 116 24.80 4.18 -21.50
C PRO A 116 26.19 4.54 -22.01
N LYS A 117 26.29 5.36 -23.07
CA LYS A 117 27.56 5.74 -23.71
C LYS A 117 28.12 7.05 -23.17
N ASP A 118 27.43 7.70 -22.25
CA ASP A 118 27.91 8.93 -21.61
C ASP A 118 29.27 8.66 -20.92
N PRO A 119 30.36 9.34 -21.33
CA PRO A 119 31.68 9.16 -20.72
C PRO A 119 31.67 9.51 -19.22
N ALA A 120 30.71 10.31 -18.75
CA ALA A 120 30.55 10.66 -17.35
C ALA A 120 30.37 9.44 -16.43
N TRP A 121 29.89 8.31 -16.94
CA TRP A 121 29.82 7.06 -16.18
C TRP A 121 31.20 6.49 -15.81
N ALA A 122 32.24 6.79 -16.59
CA ALA A 122 33.59 6.26 -16.42
C ALA A 122 34.46 7.12 -15.47
N VAL A 123 34.06 8.38 -15.23
CA VAL A 123 34.85 9.32 -14.43
C VAL A 123 34.91 8.89 -12.96
N SER A 124 36.12 8.79 -12.41
CA SER A 124 36.36 8.41 -11.02
C SER A 124 36.57 9.66 -10.16
N ILE A 125 35.71 9.87 -9.16
CA ILE A 125 35.86 10.97 -8.20
C ILE A 125 36.81 10.53 -7.06
N PRO A 126 37.93 11.24 -6.82
CA PRO A 126 38.87 10.92 -5.76
C PRO A 126 38.22 10.95 -4.37
N ARG A 127 38.44 9.92 -3.55
CA ARG A 127 37.82 9.83 -2.20
C ARG A 127 38.29 10.90 -1.22
N LYS A 128 39.45 11.49 -1.46
CA LYS A 128 40.08 12.48 -0.58
C LYS A 128 40.15 13.87 -1.23
N GLY A 129 39.61 14.02 -2.44
CA GLY A 129 39.76 15.21 -3.27
C GLY A 129 41.06 15.22 -4.08
N PRO A 130 41.25 16.24 -4.94
CA PRO A 130 40.29 17.32 -5.21
C PRO A 130 38.99 16.82 -5.87
N TYR A 131 37.86 17.46 -5.59
CA TYR A 131 36.52 17.04 -6.03
C TYR A 131 36.00 17.87 -7.19
N GLN A 132 36.35 19.15 -7.26
CA GLN A 132 35.82 20.10 -8.24
C GLN A 132 36.02 19.62 -9.67
N ASP A 133 37.26 19.36 -10.09
CA ASP A 133 37.56 18.98 -11.47
C ASP A 133 36.85 17.70 -11.89
N ALA A 134 36.87 16.67 -11.04
CA ALA A 134 36.20 15.39 -11.31
C ALA A 134 34.67 15.52 -11.40
N ILE A 135 34.05 16.37 -10.57
CA ILE A 135 32.61 16.63 -10.65
C ILE A 135 32.26 17.44 -11.90
N LEU A 136 33.10 18.41 -12.26
CA LEU A 136 32.90 19.23 -13.46
C LEU A 136 33.12 18.45 -14.76
N GLU A 137 33.95 17.42 -14.75
CA GLU A 137 34.09 16.48 -15.87
C GLU A 137 32.79 15.71 -16.12
N ILE A 138 32.07 15.34 -15.06
CA ILE A 138 30.78 14.63 -15.13
C ILE A 138 29.65 15.60 -15.47
N ALA A 139 29.63 16.77 -14.85
CA ALA A 139 28.53 17.72 -14.95
C ALA A 139 29.07 19.17 -15.04
N PRO A 140 29.50 19.59 -16.25
CA PRO A 140 30.16 20.88 -16.47
C PRO A 140 29.34 22.10 -16.04
N ASP A 141 28.01 21.98 -16.10
CA ASP A 141 27.09 23.05 -15.74
C ASP A 141 27.20 23.48 -14.27
N TRP A 142 27.71 22.61 -13.38
CA TRP A 142 27.95 22.96 -11.97
C TRP A 142 29.07 23.98 -11.78
N ARG A 143 29.82 24.34 -12.85
CA ARG A 143 30.73 25.49 -12.82
C ARG A 143 29.98 26.81 -12.68
N SER A 144 28.77 26.89 -13.27
CA SER A 144 27.97 28.11 -13.25
C SER A 144 27.32 28.34 -11.87
N PRO A 145 27.47 29.53 -11.28
CA PRO A 145 26.75 29.92 -10.06
C PRO A 145 25.23 29.72 -10.14
N ALA A 146 24.65 29.82 -11.34
CA ALA A 146 23.22 29.70 -11.58
C ALA A 146 22.62 28.38 -11.05
N ASN A 147 23.37 27.27 -11.11
CA ASN A 147 22.89 25.96 -10.66
C ASN A 147 22.93 25.78 -9.14
N TRP A 148 23.69 26.62 -8.43
CA TRP A 148 23.78 26.60 -6.96
C TRP A 148 22.80 27.56 -6.29
N LEU A 149 22.36 28.61 -7.01
CA LEU A 149 21.46 29.64 -6.49
C LEU A 149 20.15 29.08 -5.91
N PRO A 150 19.44 28.12 -6.55
CA PRO A 150 18.23 27.54 -5.96
C PRO A 150 18.50 26.87 -4.61
N LEU A 151 19.60 26.10 -4.50
CA LEU A 151 19.99 25.42 -3.26
C LEU A 151 20.37 26.43 -2.17
N ARG A 152 21.12 27.47 -2.55
CA ARG A 152 21.48 28.58 -1.64
C ARG A 152 20.25 29.33 -1.15
N ALA A 153 19.28 29.61 -2.03
CA ALA A 153 18.05 30.30 -1.64
C ALA A 153 17.27 29.53 -0.56
N VAL A 154 17.22 28.20 -0.66
CA VAL A 154 16.64 27.33 0.37
C VAL A 154 17.41 27.45 1.69
N ALA A 155 18.74 27.43 1.64
CA ALA A 155 19.58 27.55 2.83
C ALA A 155 19.42 28.92 3.53
N VAL A 156 19.50 30.01 2.77
CA VAL A 156 19.38 31.39 3.26
C VAL A 156 17.98 31.64 3.85
N LYS A 157 16.93 31.15 3.18
CA LYS A 157 15.55 31.26 3.70
C LYS A 157 15.39 30.59 5.05
N ALA A 158 16.04 29.44 5.26
CA ALA A 158 15.99 28.75 6.55
C ALA A 158 16.85 29.43 7.62
N SER A 159 18.00 30.04 7.26
CA SER A 159 18.82 30.80 8.22
C SER A 159 18.15 32.09 8.68
N GLN A 160 17.25 32.65 7.88
CA GLN A 160 16.47 33.86 8.20
C GLN A 160 15.18 33.57 8.98
N ALA A 161 14.88 32.30 9.29
CA ALA A 161 13.70 31.96 10.07
C ALA A 161 13.76 32.61 11.47
N THR A 162 12.62 33.07 11.96
CA THR A 162 12.46 33.66 13.30
C THR A 162 11.46 32.84 14.12
N GLY A 163 11.56 32.88 15.45
CA GLY A 163 10.65 32.15 16.35
C GLY A 163 11.38 31.35 17.43
N ALA A 164 10.68 30.38 18.04
CA ALA A 164 11.23 29.54 19.10
C ALA A 164 12.35 28.62 18.57
N ALA A 165 13.26 28.19 19.45
CA ALA A 165 14.38 27.33 19.08
C ALA A 165 13.96 26.03 18.34
N ILE A 166 12.79 25.51 18.67
CA ILE A 166 12.21 24.33 18.00
C ILE A 166 11.87 24.63 16.54
N ASP A 167 11.33 25.81 16.25
CA ASP A 167 10.93 26.21 14.90
C ASP A 167 12.14 26.48 14.01
N LEU A 168 13.17 27.12 14.57
CA LEU A 168 14.47 27.31 13.90
C LEU A 168 15.10 25.96 13.53
N ARG A 169 15.08 25.00 14.47
CA ARG A 169 15.58 23.64 14.22
C ARG A 169 14.79 22.92 13.13
N LYS A 170 13.46 23.03 13.14
CA LYS A 170 12.59 22.46 12.09
C LYS A 170 12.86 23.09 10.73
N ALA A 171 13.02 24.41 10.66
CA ALA A 171 13.33 25.13 9.43
C ALA A 171 14.65 24.66 8.82
N LYS A 172 15.70 24.54 9.63
CA LYS A 172 17.01 23.98 9.22
C LYS A 172 16.88 22.56 8.67
N ILE A 173 16.26 21.64 9.44
CA ILE A 173 16.09 20.25 9.01
C ILE A 173 15.31 20.17 7.70
N LYS A 174 14.25 20.97 7.55
CA LYS A 174 13.46 21.03 6.32
C LYS A 174 14.30 21.51 5.14
N ALA A 175 15.16 22.51 5.32
CA ALA A 175 16.07 22.97 4.27
C ALA A 175 17.10 21.89 3.88
N GLU A 176 17.72 21.22 4.86
CA GLU A 176 18.66 20.11 4.59
C GLU A 176 18.00 18.97 3.79
N PHE A 177 16.74 18.64 4.08
CA PHE A 177 15.96 17.66 3.31
C PHE A 177 15.56 18.17 1.93
N THR A 178 15.20 19.46 1.81
CA THR A 178 14.80 20.05 0.53
C THR A 178 15.99 20.08 -0.43
N ILE A 179 17.17 20.52 0.04
CA ILE A 179 18.41 20.51 -0.76
C ILE A 179 18.74 19.08 -1.24
N CYS A 180 18.63 18.08 -0.35
CA CYS A 180 18.91 16.69 -0.73
C CYS A 180 17.89 16.11 -1.71
N LYS A 181 16.62 16.49 -1.56
CA LYS A 181 15.54 16.09 -2.47
C LYS A 181 15.72 16.67 -3.86
N ASP A 182 16.26 17.88 -3.99
CA ASP A 182 16.49 18.50 -5.30
C ASP A 182 17.68 17.85 -6.03
N LEU A 183 18.60 17.22 -5.29
CA LEU A 183 19.79 16.55 -5.82
C LEU A 183 19.61 15.03 -6.02
N THR A 184 18.64 14.41 -5.36
CA THR A 184 18.52 12.95 -5.27
C THR A 184 17.05 12.53 -5.21
N PRO A 185 16.70 11.28 -5.57
CA PRO A 185 15.32 10.77 -5.45
C PRO A 185 14.85 10.58 -3.99
N LEU A 186 15.67 10.93 -3.00
CA LEU A 186 15.41 10.67 -1.59
C LEU A 186 14.65 11.82 -0.94
N LYS A 187 13.48 11.52 -0.36
CA LYS A 187 12.68 12.49 0.41
C LYS A 187 13.13 12.64 1.87
N ASN A 188 13.95 11.70 2.38
CA ASN A 188 14.27 11.57 3.80
C ASN A 188 15.79 11.57 4.10
N ALA A 189 16.61 11.99 3.14
CA ALA A 189 18.04 12.16 3.33
C ALA A 189 18.36 13.65 3.52
N SER A 190 19.38 13.98 4.31
CA SER A 190 19.78 15.36 4.62
C SER A 190 21.12 15.71 4.00
N CYS A 191 21.18 16.88 3.35
CA CYS A 191 22.39 17.49 2.82
C CYS A 191 22.95 18.53 3.81
N SER A 192 23.41 18.07 4.98
CA SER A 192 23.82 18.97 6.07
C SER A 192 25.20 19.62 5.88
N ASN A 193 26.10 19.01 5.09
CA ASN A 193 27.40 19.62 4.80
C ASN A 193 27.22 20.72 3.76
N LEU A 194 26.48 20.42 2.70
CA LEU A 194 26.19 21.35 1.62
C LEU A 194 25.38 22.54 2.12
N TYR A 195 24.38 22.33 2.98
CA TYR A 195 23.66 23.43 3.65
C TYR A 195 24.60 24.41 4.35
N ARG A 196 25.63 23.90 5.06
CA ARG A 196 26.59 24.76 5.80
C ARG A 196 27.50 25.53 4.86
N GLU A 197 28.01 24.91 3.80
CA GLU A 197 28.90 25.59 2.86
C GLU A 197 28.15 26.57 1.96
N LEU A 198 26.90 26.29 1.58
CA LEU A 198 26.05 27.21 0.82
C LEU A 198 25.80 28.54 1.57
N LEU A 199 25.77 28.52 2.90
CA LEU A 199 25.62 29.73 3.71
C LEU A 199 26.88 30.60 3.75
N LYS A 200 28.06 30.00 3.54
CA LYS A 200 29.34 30.73 3.51
C LYS A 200 29.62 31.31 2.12
N TRP A 201 29.09 30.67 1.08
CA TRP A 201 29.29 31.11 -0.30
C TRP A 201 28.50 32.38 -0.63
N ASP A 202 29.14 33.29 -1.35
CA ASP A 202 28.62 34.63 -1.66
C ASP A 202 27.43 34.60 -2.63
N GLY A 203 27.31 33.57 -3.46
CA GLY A 203 26.25 33.39 -4.44
C GLY A 203 26.60 33.88 -5.85
N ASN A 204 27.76 34.53 -6.02
CA ASN A 204 28.13 35.19 -7.27
C ASN A 204 29.45 34.65 -7.83
N SER A 205 30.42 34.34 -6.96
CA SER A 205 31.70 33.78 -7.36
C SER A 205 31.58 32.34 -7.84
N GLU A 206 32.54 31.88 -8.66
CA GLU A 206 32.64 30.46 -8.99
C GLU A 206 32.77 29.64 -7.69
N PRO A 207 31.98 28.56 -7.53
CA PRO A 207 32.05 27.71 -6.35
C PRO A 207 33.46 27.18 -6.08
N ALA A 208 33.94 27.36 -4.85
CA ALA A 208 35.23 26.82 -4.42
C ALA A 208 35.18 25.30 -4.16
N GLU A 209 36.36 24.68 -4.12
CA GLU A 209 36.58 23.25 -3.81
C GLU A 209 35.83 22.77 -2.55
N ASP A 210 35.69 23.60 -1.52
CA ASP A 210 34.97 23.25 -0.29
C ASP A 210 33.47 23.01 -0.53
N LEU A 211 32.85 23.72 -1.48
CA LEU A 211 31.44 23.52 -1.84
C LEU A 211 31.25 22.20 -2.60
N PHE A 212 32.16 21.87 -3.52
CA PHE A 212 32.18 20.59 -4.24
C PHE A 212 32.46 19.41 -3.29
N LYS A 213 33.36 19.57 -2.33
CA LYS A 213 33.62 18.61 -1.26
C LYS A 213 32.37 18.35 -0.41
N ALA A 214 31.60 19.39 -0.09
CA ALA A 214 30.36 19.26 0.65
C ALA A 214 29.27 18.54 -0.16
N LEU A 215 29.13 18.89 -1.45
CA LEU A 215 28.25 18.20 -2.40
C LEU A 215 28.60 16.70 -2.47
N PHE A 216 29.88 16.37 -2.69
CA PHE A 216 30.36 14.99 -2.78
C PHE A 216 30.04 14.18 -1.51
N LYS A 217 30.29 14.75 -0.32
CA LYS A 217 30.04 14.07 0.96
C LYS A 217 28.56 13.75 1.15
N ASP A 218 27.69 14.71 0.85
CA ASP A 218 26.25 14.54 1.02
C ASP A 218 25.67 13.59 -0.03
N LEU A 219 26.10 13.68 -1.30
CA LEU A 219 25.71 12.72 -2.35
C LEU A 219 26.23 11.30 -2.04
N SER A 220 27.44 11.16 -1.50
CA SER A 220 27.99 9.87 -1.04
C SER A 220 27.18 9.28 0.11
N TYR A 221 26.68 10.12 1.02
CA TYR A 221 25.78 9.67 2.08
C TYR A 221 24.42 9.24 1.51
N ALA A 222 23.85 10.05 0.61
CA ALA A 222 22.61 9.75 -0.09
C ALA A 222 22.70 8.43 -0.88
N ALA A 223 23.81 8.18 -1.59
CA ALA A 223 24.04 6.93 -2.32
C ALA A 223 23.98 5.72 -1.38
N LYS A 224 24.64 5.78 -0.22
CA LYS A 224 24.60 4.70 0.79
C LYS A 224 23.19 4.50 1.33
N TYR A 225 22.45 5.59 1.55
CA TYR A 225 21.08 5.52 2.02
C TYR A 225 20.16 4.89 0.96
N LEU A 226 20.31 5.28 -0.31
CA LEU A 226 19.57 4.72 -1.45
C LEU A 226 19.85 3.22 -1.58
N ILE A 227 21.11 2.78 -1.55
CA ILE A 227 21.52 1.36 -1.52
C ILE A 227 20.84 0.62 -0.37
N GLY A 228 20.80 1.21 0.83
CA GLY A 228 20.17 0.58 2.00
C GLY A 228 18.67 0.33 1.80
N LYS A 229 17.97 1.28 1.16
CA LYS A 229 16.54 1.19 0.84
C LYS A 229 16.27 0.21 -0.31
N SER A 230 16.96 0.38 -1.44
CA SER A 230 16.79 -0.48 -2.63
C SER A 230 17.18 -1.92 -2.33
N SER A 231 18.26 -2.17 -1.59
CA SER A 231 18.68 -3.54 -1.23
C SER A 231 17.65 -4.30 -0.40
N THR A 232 16.80 -3.61 0.37
CA THR A 232 15.71 -4.27 1.11
C THR A 232 14.63 -4.75 0.16
N ARG A 233 14.28 -3.94 -0.84
CA ARG A 233 13.32 -4.30 -1.88
C ARG A 233 13.85 -5.43 -2.77
N MET A 234 15.11 -5.35 -3.20
CA MET A 234 15.77 -6.42 -3.97
C MET A 234 15.80 -7.74 -3.22
N ASN A 235 15.89 -7.71 -1.89
CA ASN A 235 15.86 -8.91 -1.07
C ASN A 235 14.47 -9.56 -1.00
N TYR A 236 13.39 -8.83 -1.25
CA TYR A 236 12.05 -9.42 -1.38
C TYR A 236 11.92 -10.24 -2.66
N GLU A 237 12.56 -9.80 -3.76
CA GLU A 237 12.61 -10.55 -5.01
C GLU A 237 13.49 -11.80 -4.88
N LYS A 238 14.77 -11.63 -4.54
CA LYS A 238 15.69 -12.75 -4.30
C LYS A 238 16.34 -12.63 -2.92
N PRO A 239 16.03 -13.55 -1.98
CA PRO A 239 16.66 -13.58 -0.67
C PRO A 239 18.18 -13.62 -0.78
N GLY A 240 18.86 -12.73 -0.06
CA GLY A 240 20.32 -12.63 -0.06
C GLY A 240 20.87 -11.40 -0.77
N PHE A 241 20.08 -10.68 -1.59
CA PHE A 241 20.54 -9.45 -2.25
C PHE A 241 21.09 -8.41 -1.29
N LYS A 242 20.43 -8.23 -0.14
CA LYS A 242 20.87 -7.25 0.85
C LYS A 242 22.27 -7.55 1.38
N SER A 243 22.57 -8.82 1.63
CA SER A 243 23.91 -9.23 2.08
C SER A 243 24.92 -9.22 0.93
N LEU A 244 24.49 -9.53 -0.31
CA LEU A 244 25.30 -9.44 -1.53
C LEU A 244 25.82 -8.02 -1.72
N LEU A 245 24.92 -7.04 -1.76
CA LEU A 245 25.29 -5.63 -1.95
C LEU A 245 26.15 -5.09 -0.82
N LYS A 246 25.82 -5.44 0.43
CA LYS A 246 26.61 -5.03 1.61
C LYS A 246 28.05 -5.56 1.56
N LYS A 247 28.25 -6.83 1.19
CA LYS A 247 29.59 -7.44 1.08
C LYS A 247 30.36 -6.86 -0.11
N SER A 248 29.68 -6.71 -1.24
CA SER A 248 30.27 -6.22 -2.49
C SER A 248 30.72 -4.77 -2.36
N GLY A 249 29.87 -3.87 -1.84
CA GLY A 249 30.23 -2.47 -1.65
C GLY A 249 31.43 -2.23 -0.71
N ARG A 250 31.73 -3.15 0.22
CA ARG A 250 32.96 -3.07 1.03
C ARG A 250 34.20 -3.39 0.22
N LYS A 251 34.12 -4.34 -0.71
CA LYS A 251 35.23 -4.83 -1.53
C LYS A 251 35.44 -4.00 -2.79
N PHE A 252 34.39 -3.42 -3.36
CA PHE A 252 34.46 -2.47 -4.48
C PHE A 252 35.35 -1.27 -4.17
N LYS A 253 35.54 -0.97 -2.88
CA LYS A 253 36.48 0.07 -2.47
C LYS A 253 37.94 -0.15 -2.93
N LYS A 254 38.30 -1.38 -3.30
CA LYS A 254 39.65 -1.80 -3.70
C LYS A 254 39.75 -2.11 -5.20
N VAL A 255 38.67 -1.93 -5.95
CA VAL A 255 38.63 -2.17 -7.39
C VAL A 255 38.73 -0.80 -8.04
N GLU A 256 39.80 -0.59 -8.81
CA GLU A 256 40.05 0.68 -9.51
C GLU A 256 39.71 0.54 -10.99
N GLU A 257 40.16 -0.53 -11.65
CA GLU A 257 39.87 -0.82 -13.06
C GLU A 257 39.54 -2.31 -13.29
N GLY A 258 38.91 -2.61 -14.44
CA GLY A 258 38.43 -3.93 -14.83
C GLY A 258 39.55 -4.97 -15.07
N PRO A 259 39.19 -6.27 -15.21
CA PRO A 259 37.84 -6.79 -15.45
C PRO A 259 36.95 -6.82 -14.19
N TYR A 260 35.78 -6.20 -14.31
CA TYR A 260 34.71 -6.12 -13.33
C TYR A 260 34.04 -7.46 -13.06
N LYS A 261 33.89 -8.34 -14.07
CA LYS A 261 33.28 -9.66 -13.86
C LYS A 261 34.00 -10.48 -12.80
N GLU A 262 35.31 -10.62 -12.94
CA GLU A 262 36.14 -11.33 -11.97
C GLU A 262 36.17 -10.61 -10.61
N ALA A 263 36.24 -9.28 -10.63
CA ALA A 263 36.24 -8.48 -9.41
C ALA A 263 34.95 -8.65 -8.59
N LEU A 264 33.78 -8.67 -9.26
CA LEU A 264 32.47 -8.88 -8.63
C LEU A 264 32.35 -10.30 -8.07
N ILE A 265 32.70 -11.32 -8.85
CA ILE A 265 32.63 -12.72 -8.39
C ILE A 265 33.59 -12.97 -7.20
N LYS A 266 34.79 -12.39 -7.24
CA LYS A 266 35.74 -12.39 -6.10
C LYS A 266 35.20 -11.60 -4.91
N ALA A 267 34.38 -10.58 -5.16
CA ALA A 267 33.72 -9.83 -4.11
C ALA A 267 32.67 -10.69 -3.38
N ASP A 268 31.83 -11.38 -4.12
CA ASP A 268 30.88 -12.36 -3.59
C ASP A 268 30.52 -13.38 -4.70
N LYS A 269 30.61 -14.68 -4.39
CA LYS A 269 30.39 -15.76 -5.35
C LYS A 269 29.01 -15.70 -6.03
N ARG A 270 28.01 -15.08 -5.38
CA ARG A 270 26.65 -14.94 -5.92
C ARG A 270 26.55 -14.01 -7.13
N TRP A 271 27.55 -13.17 -7.41
CA TRP A 271 27.63 -12.48 -8.69
C TRP A 271 27.90 -13.43 -9.87
N GLY A 272 28.33 -14.66 -9.60
CA GLY A 272 28.44 -15.75 -10.59
C GLY A 272 27.21 -16.66 -10.61
N ASP A 273 26.11 -16.28 -9.94
CA ASP A 273 24.85 -17.00 -9.96
C ASP A 273 23.85 -16.24 -10.84
N ILE A 274 23.42 -16.88 -11.92
CA ILE A 274 22.50 -16.30 -12.91
C ILE A 274 21.15 -15.92 -12.31
N GLU A 275 20.74 -16.57 -11.22
CA GLU A 275 19.46 -16.30 -10.57
C GLU A 275 19.41 -14.90 -9.94
N PHE A 276 20.55 -14.36 -9.49
CA PHE A 276 20.62 -12.98 -9.02
C PHE A 276 20.48 -12.00 -10.19
N TRP A 277 21.05 -12.32 -11.35
CA TRP A 277 20.92 -11.48 -12.55
C TRP A 277 19.50 -11.48 -13.11
N LYS A 278 18.85 -12.64 -13.18
CA LYS A 278 17.44 -12.77 -13.58
C LYS A 278 16.50 -11.97 -12.68
N ALA A 279 16.76 -11.95 -11.38
CA ALA A 279 15.98 -11.14 -10.45
C ALA A 279 16.13 -9.62 -10.67
N LEU A 280 17.21 -9.13 -11.31
CA LEU A 280 17.31 -7.72 -11.71
C LEU A 280 16.32 -7.36 -12.82
N ILE A 281 16.03 -8.29 -13.73
CA ILE A 281 15.07 -8.09 -14.83
C ILE A 281 13.67 -7.83 -14.27
N THR A 282 13.23 -8.61 -13.29
CA THR A 282 11.92 -8.46 -12.67
C THR A 282 11.77 -7.14 -11.87
N MET A 283 12.86 -6.40 -11.67
CA MET A 283 12.89 -5.10 -10.97
C MET A 283 13.18 -3.93 -11.91
N GLN A 284 13.29 -4.18 -13.21
CA GLN A 284 13.62 -3.16 -14.20
C GLN A 284 12.51 -2.13 -14.34
N ASP A 285 11.24 -2.55 -14.25
CA ASP A 285 10.10 -1.65 -14.40
C ASP A 285 9.87 -0.81 -13.14
N PRO A 286 9.71 0.53 -13.26
CA PRO A 286 9.50 1.42 -12.12
C PRO A 286 8.13 1.23 -11.45
N ASN A 287 7.17 0.62 -12.15
CA ASN A 287 5.85 0.27 -11.65
C ASN A 287 5.71 -1.25 -11.65
N THR A 288 5.42 -1.84 -10.49
CA THR A 288 5.38 -3.30 -10.34
C THR A 288 4.00 -3.81 -9.95
N SER A 289 3.50 -4.81 -10.71
CA SER A 289 2.31 -5.57 -10.34
C SER A 289 2.62 -6.75 -9.41
N VAL A 290 3.88 -6.92 -8.98
CA VAL A 290 4.35 -8.08 -8.20
C VAL A 290 3.52 -8.30 -6.94
N TYR A 291 3.13 -7.24 -6.21
CA TYR A 291 2.33 -7.41 -4.99
C TYR A 291 0.91 -7.94 -5.26
N TYR A 292 0.30 -7.59 -6.40
CA TYR A 292 -0.99 -8.13 -6.80
C TYR A 292 -0.88 -9.57 -7.31
N LEU A 293 0.21 -9.90 -8.01
CA LEU A 293 0.45 -11.30 -8.38
C LEU A 293 0.71 -12.15 -7.15
N ASN A 294 1.49 -11.63 -6.19
CA ASN A 294 1.77 -12.32 -4.94
C ASN A 294 0.49 -12.62 -4.16
N SER A 295 -0.50 -11.71 -4.15
CA SER A 295 -1.79 -11.96 -3.48
C SER A 295 -2.62 -13.09 -4.13
N LEU A 296 -2.27 -13.49 -5.35
CA LEU A 296 -2.82 -14.61 -6.09
C LEU A 296 -1.85 -15.80 -6.16
N ASP A 297 -0.84 -15.85 -5.29
CA ASP A 297 0.21 -16.87 -5.25
C ASP A 297 0.98 -17.01 -6.60
N ARG A 298 1.12 -15.91 -7.35
CA ARG A 298 1.82 -15.80 -8.64
C ARG A 298 2.98 -14.82 -8.59
N LYS A 299 3.89 -14.90 -9.57
CA LYS A 299 4.99 -13.95 -9.78
C LYS A 299 5.33 -13.82 -11.25
N TRP A 300 6.07 -12.77 -11.58
CA TRP A 300 6.79 -12.67 -12.85
C TRP A 300 8.02 -13.55 -12.84
N ASP A 301 8.31 -14.18 -13.98
CA ASP A 301 9.60 -14.79 -14.25
C ASP A 301 10.50 -13.85 -15.09
N ALA A 302 11.76 -14.24 -15.31
CA ALA A 302 12.75 -13.48 -16.11
C ALA A 302 12.32 -13.24 -17.57
N ASP A 303 11.43 -14.09 -18.08
CA ASP A 303 10.83 -13.98 -19.42
C ASP A 303 9.57 -13.10 -19.45
N HIS A 304 9.25 -12.41 -18.34
CA HIS A 304 8.02 -11.61 -18.17
C HIS A 304 6.73 -12.42 -18.34
N GLU A 305 6.76 -13.69 -17.95
CA GLU A 305 5.59 -14.56 -17.91
C GLU A 305 5.07 -14.71 -16.48
N ILE A 306 3.75 -14.86 -16.33
CA ILE A 306 3.10 -15.03 -15.03
C ILE A 306 3.13 -16.51 -14.64
N VAL A 307 3.97 -16.85 -13.66
CA VAL A 307 4.13 -18.22 -13.15
C VAL A 307 3.63 -18.34 -11.71
N MET A 308 3.32 -19.57 -11.28
CA MET A 308 2.96 -19.84 -9.89
C MET A 308 4.18 -19.69 -8.97
N GLN A 309 3.98 -19.19 -7.77
CA GLN A 309 5.01 -19.13 -6.74
C GLN A 309 5.48 -20.56 -6.34
N PRO A 310 6.67 -20.72 -5.74
CA PRO A 310 7.07 -21.98 -5.11
C PRO A 310 6.09 -22.41 -4.02
N GLU A 311 5.91 -23.72 -3.80
CA GLU A 311 4.90 -24.27 -2.88
C GLU A 311 5.01 -23.70 -1.46
N GLU A 312 6.23 -23.50 -0.95
CA GLU A 312 6.50 -22.89 0.35
C GLU A 312 5.99 -21.44 0.52
N ARG A 313 5.66 -20.75 -0.58
CA ARG A 313 5.18 -19.36 -0.60
C ARG A 313 3.71 -19.22 -1.01
N ARG A 314 3.04 -20.31 -1.41
CA ARG A 314 1.62 -20.29 -1.80
C ARG A 314 0.71 -20.29 -0.58
N VAL A 315 0.42 -19.11 -0.05
CA VAL A 315 -0.35 -18.97 1.20
C VAL A 315 -1.61 -18.11 0.98
N TYR A 316 -1.57 -17.16 0.05
CA TYR A 316 -2.61 -16.15 -0.04
C TYR A 316 -3.92 -16.72 -0.57
N VAL A 317 -3.91 -17.49 -1.66
CA VAL A 317 -5.14 -18.05 -2.26
C VAL A 317 -5.83 -18.99 -1.29
N MET A 318 -5.05 -19.82 -0.58
CA MET A 318 -5.56 -20.70 0.48
C MET A 318 -6.27 -19.89 1.59
N LEU A 319 -5.68 -18.77 2.02
CA LEU A 319 -6.30 -17.92 3.05
C LEU A 319 -7.56 -17.20 2.53
N TRP A 320 -7.56 -16.74 1.28
CA TRP A 320 -8.74 -16.16 0.64
C TRP A 320 -9.89 -17.16 0.60
N GLU A 321 -9.63 -18.38 0.13
CA GLU A 321 -10.63 -19.44 0.07
C GLU A 321 -11.18 -19.79 1.47
N ARG A 322 -10.29 -19.99 2.46
CA ARG A 322 -10.71 -20.25 3.85
C ARG A 322 -11.57 -19.14 4.43
N THR A 323 -11.20 -17.88 4.19
CA THR A 323 -11.94 -16.71 4.68
C THR A 323 -13.30 -16.59 4.01
N PHE A 324 -13.35 -16.80 2.69
CA PHE A 324 -14.57 -16.79 1.91
C PHE A 324 -15.56 -17.85 2.43
N TRP A 325 -15.12 -19.11 2.52
CA TRP A 325 -15.97 -20.19 3.04
C TRP A 325 -16.40 -19.97 4.50
N LEU A 326 -15.48 -19.53 5.37
CA LEU A 326 -15.81 -19.21 6.76
C LEU A 326 -16.92 -18.15 6.85
N SER A 327 -16.76 -17.04 6.12
CA SER A 327 -17.74 -15.95 6.11
C SER A 327 -19.08 -16.36 5.51
N LEU A 328 -19.09 -17.19 4.46
CA LEU A 328 -20.32 -17.71 3.86
C LEU A 328 -21.08 -18.61 4.84
N ILE A 329 -20.38 -19.57 5.47
CA ILE A 329 -20.96 -20.49 6.46
C ILE A 329 -21.53 -19.73 7.66
N VAL A 330 -20.77 -18.77 8.20
CA VAL A 330 -21.23 -17.94 9.32
C VAL A 330 -22.45 -17.11 8.92
N THR A 331 -22.47 -16.53 7.72
CA THR A 331 -23.60 -15.72 7.24
C THR A 331 -24.87 -16.56 7.11
N ILE A 332 -24.78 -17.73 6.48
CA ILE A 332 -25.91 -18.67 6.34
C ILE A 332 -26.38 -19.14 7.73
N GLY A 333 -25.46 -19.52 8.61
CA GLY A 333 -25.78 -19.95 9.98
C GLY A 333 -26.47 -18.85 10.79
N CYS A 334 -25.97 -17.62 10.72
CA CYS A 334 -26.62 -16.45 11.33
C CYS A 334 -28.01 -16.22 10.75
N LEU A 335 -28.20 -16.28 9.44
CA LEU A 335 -29.51 -16.07 8.81
C LEU A 335 -30.52 -17.15 9.24
N MET A 336 -30.10 -18.42 9.21
CA MET A 336 -30.95 -19.56 9.60
C MET A 336 -31.43 -19.45 11.05
N LEU A 337 -30.59 -18.96 11.97
CA LEU A 337 -30.97 -18.77 13.37
C LEU A 337 -31.68 -17.44 13.63
N ALA A 338 -31.26 -16.36 12.97
CA ALA A 338 -31.80 -15.02 13.20
C ALA A 338 -33.21 -14.86 12.63
N TYR A 339 -33.52 -15.48 11.48
CA TYR A 339 -34.84 -15.38 10.86
C TYR A 339 -35.99 -15.85 11.77
N PRO A 340 -35.98 -17.07 12.35
CA PRO A 340 -37.06 -17.51 13.23
C PRO A 340 -37.14 -16.66 14.51
N VAL A 341 -36.01 -16.24 15.07
CA VAL A 341 -35.99 -15.38 16.26
C VAL A 341 -36.58 -14.01 15.95
N ALA A 342 -36.24 -13.40 14.81
CA ALA A 342 -36.78 -12.12 14.37
C ALA A 342 -38.29 -12.21 14.08
N HIS A 343 -38.74 -13.30 13.44
CA HIS A 343 -40.14 -13.56 13.20
C HIS A 343 -40.92 -13.70 14.51
N LEU A 344 -40.39 -14.45 15.48
CA LEU A 344 -40.97 -14.57 16.81
C LEU A 344 -41.07 -13.21 17.51
N LEU A 345 -40.00 -12.41 17.48
CA LEU A 345 -39.98 -11.08 18.06
C LEU A 345 -41.00 -10.12 17.41
N ALA A 346 -41.22 -10.24 16.10
CA ALA A 346 -42.14 -9.40 15.34
C ALA A 346 -43.62 -9.76 15.58
N THR A 347 -43.93 -11.01 15.92
CA THR A 347 -45.29 -11.50 16.12
C THR A 347 -45.77 -11.43 17.58
N LEU A 348 -44.85 -11.44 18.55
CA LEU A 348 -45.17 -11.39 19.98
C LEU A 348 -45.71 -10.03 20.45
N PRO A 349 -46.53 -9.99 21.53
CA PRO A 349 -46.93 -8.74 22.18
C PRO A 349 -45.72 -7.91 22.62
N LEU A 350 -45.81 -6.57 22.52
CA LEU A 350 -44.69 -5.65 22.74
C LEU A 350 -43.90 -5.88 24.05
N ARG A 351 -44.57 -6.27 25.14
CA ARG A 351 -43.92 -6.52 26.44
C ARG A 351 -42.92 -7.68 26.36
N TYR A 352 -43.32 -8.81 25.79
CA TYR A 352 -42.48 -9.99 25.65
C TYR A 352 -41.43 -9.81 24.56
N SER A 353 -41.79 -9.15 23.45
CA SER A 353 -40.86 -8.79 22.38
C SER A 353 -39.70 -7.90 22.91
N ASN A 354 -40.02 -6.88 23.71
CA ASN A 354 -39.00 -6.02 24.31
C ASN A 354 -38.09 -6.77 25.31
N LEU A 355 -38.63 -7.70 26.10
CA LEU A 355 -37.83 -8.51 27.02
C LEU A 355 -36.85 -9.42 26.26
N LEU A 356 -37.33 -10.14 25.25
CA LEU A 356 -36.49 -11.00 24.42
C LEU A 356 -35.45 -10.19 23.62
N MET A 357 -35.80 -8.98 23.18
CA MET A 357 -34.85 -8.06 22.54
C MET A 357 -33.72 -7.68 23.50
N ILE A 358 -34.02 -7.41 24.78
CA ILE A 358 -32.98 -7.17 25.79
C ILE A 358 -32.06 -8.40 25.93
N CYS A 359 -32.60 -9.62 25.95
CA CYS A 359 -31.80 -10.84 25.99
C CYS A 359 -30.86 -10.97 24.77
N VAL A 360 -31.37 -10.65 23.56
CA VAL A 360 -30.57 -10.67 22.32
C VAL A 360 -29.48 -9.61 22.32
N LEU A 361 -29.73 -8.45 22.92
CA LEU A 361 -28.77 -7.33 22.99
C LEU A 361 -27.80 -7.40 24.17
N MET A 362 -28.09 -8.23 25.19
CA MET A 362 -27.22 -8.45 26.34
C MET A 362 -25.75 -8.71 25.97
N PRO A 363 -25.41 -9.50 24.92
CA PRO A 363 -24.03 -9.71 24.53
C PRO A 363 -23.29 -8.43 24.12
N PHE A 364 -23.98 -7.38 23.65
CA PHE A 364 -23.35 -6.10 23.31
C PHE A 364 -22.85 -5.34 24.52
N TRP A 365 -23.49 -5.53 25.68
CA TRP A 365 -23.10 -4.85 26.91
C TRP A 365 -21.88 -5.52 27.55
N THR A 366 -21.48 -6.69 27.05
CA THR A 366 -20.27 -7.39 27.45
C THR A 366 -19.15 -7.14 26.44
N SER A 367 -17.95 -6.85 26.95
CA SER A 367 -16.76 -6.70 26.11
C SER A 367 -16.54 -7.93 25.23
N LEU A 368 -16.26 -7.70 23.94
CA LEU A 368 -15.98 -8.76 22.98
C LEU A 368 -14.83 -9.65 23.47
N LEU A 369 -13.81 -9.07 24.11
CA LEU A 369 -12.67 -9.81 24.64
C LEU A 369 -13.11 -10.80 25.73
N VAL A 370 -13.94 -10.35 26.68
CA VAL A 370 -14.44 -11.20 27.78
C VAL A 370 -15.25 -12.37 27.21
N ARG A 371 -16.10 -12.12 26.22
CA ARG A 371 -16.86 -13.17 25.53
C ARG A 371 -15.95 -14.18 24.83
N ILE A 372 -14.92 -13.72 24.13
CA ILE A 372 -13.96 -14.61 23.46
C ILE A 372 -13.21 -15.47 24.49
N VAL A 373 -12.77 -14.89 25.61
CA VAL A 373 -12.09 -15.64 26.69
C VAL A 373 -13.02 -16.68 27.33
N ALA A 374 -14.28 -16.32 27.59
CA ALA A 374 -15.27 -17.26 28.12
C ALA A 374 -15.48 -18.45 27.17
N TRP A 375 -15.65 -18.18 25.87
CA TRP A 375 -15.76 -19.23 24.85
C TRP A 375 -14.49 -20.08 24.73
N MET A 376 -13.30 -19.47 24.83
CA MET A 376 -12.03 -20.24 24.83
C MET A 376 -11.94 -21.22 26.00
N VAL A 377 -12.42 -20.85 27.18
CA VAL A 377 -12.47 -21.75 28.34
C VAL A 377 -13.53 -22.84 28.13
N MET A 378 -14.72 -22.48 27.64
CA MET A 378 -15.82 -23.43 27.40
C MET A 378 -15.54 -24.46 26.32
N LEU A 379 -14.82 -24.09 25.25
CA LEU A 379 -14.51 -24.94 24.09
C LEU A 379 -13.21 -25.74 24.24
N ARG A 380 -12.56 -25.66 25.40
CA ARG A 380 -11.36 -26.45 25.72
C ARG A 380 -11.74 -27.95 25.81
N SER A 381 -10.76 -28.85 25.71
CA SER A 381 -11.01 -30.31 25.85
C SER A 381 -11.66 -30.64 27.20
N GLU A 382 -11.17 -30.03 28.27
CA GLU A 382 -11.73 -30.10 29.64
C GLU A 382 -12.70 -28.95 29.92
N GLY A 383 -13.37 -28.45 28.90
CA GLY A 383 -14.33 -27.36 29.00
C GLY A 383 -15.76 -27.87 29.22
N VAL A 384 -16.61 -26.97 29.74
CA VAL A 384 -18.03 -27.24 30.05
C VAL A 384 -18.80 -27.87 28.87
N VAL A 385 -18.47 -27.49 27.63
CA VAL A 385 -19.14 -28.04 26.44
C VAL A 385 -18.83 -29.53 26.24
N ASN A 386 -17.59 -29.94 26.45
CA ASN A 386 -17.22 -31.35 26.34
C ASN A 386 -17.70 -32.16 27.56
N ASP A 387 -17.64 -31.59 28.77
CA ASP A 387 -18.16 -32.25 29.97
C ASP A 387 -19.66 -32.57 29.84
N THR A 388 -20.43 -31.63 29.28
CA THR A 388 -21.86 -31.85 29.03
C THR A 388 -22.09 -32.89 27.93
N LEU A 389 -21.29 -32.93 26.86
CA LEU A 389 -21.38 -33.97 25.82
C LEU A 389 -21.11 -35.38 26.39
N VAL A 390 -20.10 -35.53 27.23
CA VAL A 390 -19.80 -36.80 27.91
C VAL A 390 -20.95 -37.21 28.84
N ALA A 391 -21.54 -36.25 29.55
CA ALA A 391 -22.72 -36.51 30.38
C ALA A 391 -23.94 -36.99 29.58
N PHE A 392 -24.08 -36.58 28.31
CA PHE A 392 -25.12 -37.06 27.39
C PHE A 392 -24.79 -38.40 26.69
N GLY A 393 -23.70 -39.07 27.08
CA GLY A 393 -23.35 -40.42 26.61
C GLY A 393 -22.28 -40.45 25.50
N TRP A 394 -21.60 -39.34 25.23
CA TRP A 394 -20.46 -39.32 24.31
C TRP A 394 -19.22 -39.97 24.96
N PRO A 395 -18.45 -40.84 24.27
CA PRO A 395 -17.27 -41.47 24.87
C PRO A 395 -16.19 -40.47 25.27
N ASP A 396 -15.66 -40.60 26.48
CA ASP A 396 -14.66 -39.70 27.08
C ASP A 396 -13.31 -39.69 26.31
N GLU A 397 -13.00 -40.77 25.60
CA GLU A 397 -11.82 -40.84 24.72
C GLU A 397 -11.95 -39.99 23.44
N SER A 398 -13.17 -39.54 23.12
CA SER A 398 -13.50 -38.83 21.87
C SER A 398 -13.90 -37.36 22.07
N ARG A 399 -13.33 -36.71 23.09
CA ARG A 399 -13.58 -35.29 23.39
C ARG A 399 -13.19 -34.40 22.21
N LEU A 400 -14.10 -33.51 21.82
CA LEU A 400 -13.92 -32.67 20.64
C LEU A 400 -12.92 -31.54 20.93
N GLN A 401 -11.85 -31.47 20.16
CA GLN A 401 -10.91 -30.34 20.19
C GLN A 401 -11.48 -29.16 19.38
N LEU A 402 -12.36 -28.38 20.03
CA LEU A 402 -13.04 -27.23 19.41
C LEU A 402 -12.26 -25.91 19.55
N MET A 403 -11.34 -25.83 20.52
CA MET A 403 -10.45 -24.68 20.69
C MET A 403 -9.44 -24.60 19.54
N TYR A 404 -9.28 -23.42 18.94
CA TYR A 404 -8.43 -23.16 17.76
C TYR A 404 -8.79 -23.98 16.51
N ASN A 405 -10.01 -24.52 16.45
CA ASN A 405 -10.52 -25.26 15.31
C ASN A 405 -11.57 -24.44 14.53
N PHE A 406 -11.74 -24.76 13.25
CA PHE A 406 -12.70 -24.14 12.35
C PHE A 406 -14.12 -24.17 12.93
N THR A 407 -14.58 -25.31 13.44
CA THR A 407 -15.93 -25.47 14.02
C THR A 407 -16.15 -24.55 15.21
N GLY A 408 -15.17 -24.46 16.11
CA GLY A 408 -15.25 -23.55 17.27
C GLY A 408 -15.31 -22.09 16.83
N THR A 409 -14.51 -21.69 15.83
CA THR A 409 -14.59 -20.34 15.25
C THR A 409 -15.98 -20.05 14.67
N VAL A 410 -16.57 -20.96 13.91
CA VAL A 410 -17.92 -20.79 13.33
C VAL A 410 -18.97 -20.57 14.41
N ILE A 411 -19.01 -21.42 15.44
CA ILE A 411 -20.00 -21.34 16.54
C ILE A 411 -19.90 -19.99 17.25
N VAL A 412 -18.68 -19.57 17.61
CA VAL A 412 -18.44 -18.32 18.33
C VAL A 412 -18.76 -17.10 17.46
N MET A 413 -18.38 -17.11 16.19
CA MET A 413 -18.70 -16.02 15.25
C MET A 413 -20.20 -15.88 15.04
N ILE A 414 -20.93 -17.00 14.89
CA ILE A 414 -22.39 -16.97 14.80
C ILE A 414 -22.97 -16.32 16.05
N GLN A 415 -22.61 -16.77 17.26
CA GLN A 415 -23.15 -16.19 18.50
C GLN A 415 -22.87 -14.69 18.64
N ILE A 416 -21.67 -14.23 18.26
CA ILE A 416 -21.28 -12.83 18.35
C ILE A 416 -22.04 -11.97 17.33
N LEU A 417 -22.26 -12.48 16.12
CA LEU A 417 -22.86 -11.72 15.01
C LEU A 417 -24.38 -11.83 14.93
N LEU A 418 -24.98 -12.84 15.55
CA LEU A 418 -26.41 -13.13 15.51
C LEU A 418 -27.29 -11.92 15.90
N PRO A 419 -26.97 -11.13 16.95
CA PRO A 419 -27.76 -9.94 17.28
C PRO A 419 -27.75 -8.87 16.17
N PHE A 420 -26.63 -8.72 15.44
CA PHE A 420 -26.53 -7.78 14.31
C PHE A 420 -27.38 -8.22 13.11
N MET A 421 -27.61 -9.52 12.94
CA MET A 421 -28.50 -10.06 11.91
C MET A 421 -29.98 -9.94 12.32
N ILE A 422 -30.30 -10.20 13.60
CA ILE A 422 -31.69 -10.12 14.10
C ILE A 422 -32.27 -8.70 13.96
N LEU A 423 -31.53 -7.68 14.39
CA LEU A 423 -32.03 -6.30 14.45
C LEU A 423 -32.61 -5.77 13.11
N PRO A 424 -31.88 -5.81 11.98
CA PRO A 424 -32.41 -5.34 10.71
C PRO A 424 -33.58 -6.20 10.21
N ILE A 425 -33.50 -7.54 10.35
CA ILE A 425 -34.59 -8.44 9.94
C ILE A 425 -35.87 -8.13 10.73
N TYR A 426 -35.76 -8.04 12.06
CA TYR A 426 -36.88 -7.67 12.94
C TYR A 426 -37.44 -6.29 12.58
N SER A 427 -36.57 -5.29 12.37
CA SER A 427 -36.98 -3.93 12.03
C SER A 427 -37.81 -3.90 10.75
N VAL A 428 -37.43 -4.66 9.72
CA VAL A 428 -38.20 -4.75 8.47
C VAL A 428 -39.48 -5.56 8.69
N MET A 429 -39.41 -6.73 9.31
CA MET A 429 -40.57 -7.60 9.54
C MET A 429 -41.70 -6.88 10.31
N LYS A 430 -41.34 -6.08 11.33
CA LYS A 430 -42.31 -5.32 12.13
C LYS A 430 -43.07 -4.26 11.31
N THR A 431 -42.53 -3.81 10.19
CA THR A 431 -43.22 -2.84 9.32
C THR A 431 -44.30 -3.48 8.43
N ILE A 432 -44.33 -4.81 8.32
CA ILE A 432 -45.28 -5.53 7.47
C ILE A 432 -46.65 -5.62 8.19
N PRO A 433 -47.73 -5.02 7.64
CA PRO A 433 -49.06 -5.09 8.24
C PRO A 433 -49.57 -6.54 8.36
N PRO A 434 -50.11 -6.96 9.52
CA PRO A 434 -50.66 -8.31 9.69
C PRO A 434 -51.84 -8.64 8.75
N SER A 435 -52.50 -7.63 8.18
CA SER A 435 -53.60 -7.81 7.23
C SER A 435 -53.15 -8.51 5.94
N TYR A 436 -51.89 -8.33 5.51
CA TYR A 436 -51.36 -9.02 4.33
C TYR A 436 -51.28 -10.53 4.55
N MET A 437 -50.91 -10.97 5.74
CA MET A 437 -50.87 -12.39 6.10
C MET A 437 -52.27 -13.00 6.05
N ARG A 438 -53.27 -12.30 6.61
CA ARG A 438 -54.68 -12.74 6.57
C ARG A 438 -55.24 -12.77 5.15
N ALA A 439 -54.89 -11.80 4.32
CA ALA A 439 -55.30 -11.78 2.92
C ALA A 439 -54.69 -12.94 2.11
N ALA A 440 -53.42 -13.28 2.36
CA ALA A 440 -52.76 -14.43 1.73
C ALA A 440 -53.41 -15.76 2.15
N GLN A 441 -53.75 -15.91 3.42
CA GLN A 441 -54.48 -17.08 3.94
C GLN A 441 -55.83 -17.27 3.26
N ASN A 442 -56.58 -16.18 3.07
CA ASN A 442 -57.86 -16.22 2.35
C ASN A 442 -57.71 -16.61 0.87
N LEU A 443 -56.53 -16.38 0.26
CA LEU A 443 -56.20 -16.78 -1.10
C LEU A 443 -55.59 -18.20 -1.19
N GLY A 444 -55.57 -18.95 -0.09
CA GLY A 444 -55.12 -20.34 -0.05
C GLY A 444 -53.64 -20.54 0.31
N ALA A 445 -52.93 -19.50 0.76
CA ALA A 445 -51.56 -19.66 1.26
C ALA A 445 -51.58 -20.17 2.71
N PRO A 446 -51.06 -21.38 3.00
CA PRO A 446 -50.99 -21.89 4.37
C PRO A 446 -49.97 -21.12 5.22
N PRO A 447 -50.17 -21.00 6.54
CA PRO A 447 -49.19 -20.43 7.46
C PRO A 447 -48.07 -21.45 7.74
N SER A 448 -47.10 -21.57 6.84
CA SER A 448 -45.85 -22.33 7.06
C SER A 448 -44.70 -21.41 7.38
#